data_AF-A0AAV7UJV7-F1
#
_entry.id   AF-A0AAV7UJV7-F1
#
_cell.length_a   1.000
_cell.length_b   1.000
_cell.length_c   1.000
_cell.angle_alpha   90.00
_cell.angle_beta   90.00
_cell.angle_gamma   90.00
#
_symmetry.space_group_name_H-M   'P 1'
#
loop_
_entity.id
_entity.type
_entity.pdbx_description
1 polymer ?
#
loop_
_entity_poly.entity_id
_entity_poly.type
_entity_poly.pdbx_seq_one_letter_code
_entity_poly.pdbx_strand_id
1 'polypeptide(L)'
;MAEQTPRTCPQDVDIPEVMVFAGSSEMDVCYARIFWNSVTLQPPLESRLVSGDIRQRLRTAPPPAPQINVAPQLSPFDQKIEQILLETQKALKAEEKAYYLEKAQKREEILALLRTQREERLKKEQVFLNHRPKITAQKLRPSRTISEIEDLEAVKALAMLD
;
A
#
# COMPACT_ATOMS: atom_id res chain seq x y z
N MET A 1 -38.60 -25.00 40.68
CA MET A 1 -39.12 -23.69 40.23
C MET A 1 -37.91 -22.79 40.07
N ALA A 2 -37.57 -22.42 38.83
CA ALA A 2 -36.40 -21.60 38.55
C ALA A 2 -36.81 -20.11 38.63
N GLU A 3 -36.26 -19.37 39.57
CA GLU A 3 -36.31 -17.91 39.59
C GLU A 3 -35.52 -17.39 38.39
N GLN A 4 -36.23 -16.82 37.42
CA GLN A 4 -35.65 -16.02 36.36
C GLN A 4 -35.63 -14.57 36.86
N THR A 5 -34.45 -14.11 37.26
CA THR A 5 -34.17 -12.69 37.46
C THR A 5 -34.26 -11.97 36.10
N PRO A 6 -34.92 -10.80 36.02
CA PRO A 6 -34.94 -10.02 34.80
C PRO A 6 -33.54 -9.48 34.52
N ARG A 7 -33.06 -9.71 33.30
CA ARG A 7 -31.87 -9.04 32.76
C ARG A 7 -32.19 -7.56 32.64
N THR A 8 -31.75 -6.75 33.59
CA THR A 8 -31.71 -5.30 33.44
C THR A 8 -30.58 -4.96 32.48
N CYS A 9 -30.93 -4.67 31.23
CA CYS A 9 -30.05 -3.95 30.32
C CYS A 9 -29.69 -2.60 30.97
N PRO A 10 -28.43 -2.12 30.91
CA PRO A 10 -28.11 -0.78 31.35
C PRO A 10 -28.98 0.21 30.56
N GLN A 11 -29.68 1.03 31.33
CA GLN A 11 -30.60 2.04 30.84
C GLN A 11 -29.90 3.00 29.88
N ASP A 12 -30.70 3.43 28.91
CA ASP A 12 -30.46 4.49 27.95
C ASP A 12 -29.48 5.54 28.47
N VAL A 13 -28.27 5.54 27.92
CA VAL A 13 -27.40 6.71 28.03
C VAL A 13 -28.06 7.75 27.14
N ASP A 14 -28.59 8.81 27.74
CA ASP A 14 -29.08 9.99 27.02
C ASP A 14 -27.93 10.55 26.17
N ILE A 15 -27.81 10.07 24.94
CA ILE A 15 -26.90 10.64 23.96
C ILE A 15 -27.52 12.01 23.64
N PRO A 16 -26.83 13.13 23.92
CA PRO A 16 -27.37 14.43 23.60
C PRO A 16 -27.66 14.50 22.10
N GLU A 17 -28.89 14.88 21.74
CA GLU A 17 -29.35 15.05 20.35
C GLU A 17 -28.50 16.09 19.58
N VAL A 18 -27.69 16.87 20.31
CA VAL A 18 -26.79 17.89 19.78
C VAL A 18 -25.35 17.59 20.18
N MET A 19 -24.47 17.44 19.18
CA MET A 19 -23.02 17.38 19.38
C MET A 19 -22.49 18.79 19.67
N VAL A 20 -21.99 19.02 20.88
CA VAL A 20 -21.42 20.31 21.31
C VAL A 20 -19.90 20.20 21.42
N PHE A 21 -19.18 21.04 20.68
CA PHE A 21 -17.71 21.14 20.75
C PHE A 21 -17.31 22.05 21.92
N ALA A 22 -17.18 21.48 23.12
CA ALA A 22 -16.68 22.20 24.29
C ALA A 22 -15.14 22.16 24.34
N GLY A 23 -14.49 23.32 24.43
CA GLY A 23 -13.03 23.43 24.57
C GLY A 23 -12.22 23.33 23.27
N SER A 24 -12.87 23.18 22.11
CA SER A 24 -12.22 23.24 20.80
C SER A 24 -11.94 24.68 20.37
N SER A 25 -10.93 24.88 19.52
CA SER A 25 -10.67 26.20 18.92
C SER A 25 -11.75 26.56 17.89
N GLU A 26 -11.94 27.85 17.61
CA GLU A 26 -12.91 28.31 16.60
C GLU A 26 -12.63 27.72 15.21
N MET A 27 -11.35 27.52 14.89
CA MET A 27 -10.90 26.89 13.64
C MET A 27 -11.37 25.43 13.55
N ASP A 28 -11.25 24.66 14.63
CA ASP A 28 -11.66 23.24 14.66
C ASP A 28 -13.18 23.09 14.53
N VAL A 29 -13.94 24.01 15.14
CA VAL A 29 -15.40 24.07 14.99
C VAL A 29 -15.78 24.34 13.53
N CYS A 30 -15.04 25.22 12.85
CA CYS A 30 -15.27 25.50 11.43
C CYS A 30 -14.95 24.28 10.55
N TYR A 31 -13.85 23.57 10.81
CA TYR A 31 -13.52 22.34 10.08
C TYR A 31 -14.55 21.25 10.31
N ALA A 32 -14.97 21.03 11.55
CA ALA A 32 -16.01 20.05 11.86
C ALA A 32 -17.33 20.40 11.16
N ARG A 33 -17.71 21.68 11.12
CA ARG A 33 -18.91 22.12 10.38
C ARG A 33 -18.81 21.81 8.89
N ILE A 34 -17.68 22.14 8.24
CA ILE A 34 -17.47 21.86 6.81
C ILE A 34 -17.48 20.34 6.56
N PHE A 35 -16.79 19.58 7.39
CA PHE A 35 -16.73 18.12 7.32
C PHE A 35 -18.12 17.50 7.41
N TRP A 36 -18.88 17.81 8.46
CA TRP A 36 -20.21 17.22 8.66
C TRP A 36 -21.22 17.67 7.59
N ASN A 37 -21.09 18.90 7.08
CA ASN A 37 -21.88 19.35 5.92
C ASN A 37 -21.53 18.59 4.63
N SER A 38 -20.31 18.05 4.51
CA SER A 38 -19.88 17.24 3.35
C SER A 38 -20.28 15.78 3.46
N VAL A 39 -20.59 15.27 4.66
CA VAL A 39 -20.93 13.86 4.90
C VAL A 39 -22.36 13.52 4.44
N THR A 40 -23.23 14.50 4.25
CA THR A 40 -24.60 14.29 3.72
C THR A 40 -24.70 14.28 2.20
N LEU A 41 -23.62 13.95 1.49
CA LEU A 41 -23.72 13.71 0.05
C LEU A 41 -24.51 12.42 -0.14
N GLN A 42 -25.78 12.54 -0.55
CA GLN A 42 -26.42 11.43 -1.25
C GLN A 42 -25.43 10.94 -2.31
N PRO A 43 -25.25 9.62 -2.48
CA PRO A 43 -24.41 9.10 -3.54
C PRO A 43 -24.78 9.82 -4.83
N PRO A 44 -23.80 10.41 -5.57
CA PRO A 44 -24.08 11.09 -6.82
C PRO A 44 -24.96 10.19 -7.69
N LEU A 45 -25.89 10.77 -8.46
CA LEU A 45 -26.93 10.01 -9.16
C LEU A 45 -26.35 8.88 -10.05
N GLU A 46 -25.11 9.06 -10.51
CA GLU A 46 -24.32 8.10 -11.31
C GLU A 46 -23.83 6.88 -10.52
N SER A 47 -23.78 6.96 -9.19
CA SER A 47 -23.41 5.87 -8.28
C SER A 47 -24.62 5.13 -7.70
N ARG A 48 -25.84 5.58 -8.01
CA ARG A 48 -27.05 4.84 -7.66
C ARG A 48 -27.21 3.65 -8.62
N LEU A 49 -27.05 2.43 -8.09
CA LEU A 49 -27.30 1.18 -8.83
C LEU A 49 -28.71 1.05 -9.41
N VAL A 50 -29.65 1.89 -8.98
CA VAL A 50 -31.03 1.92 -9.47
C VAL A 50 -31.48 3.38 -9.56
N SER A 51 -31.75 3.86 -10.78
CA SER A 51 -32.45 5.12 -11.00
C SER A 51 -33.79 5.10 -10.27
N GLY A 52 -34.07 6.11 -9.45
CA GLY A 52 -35.32 6.20 -8.67
C GLY A 52 -36.58 6.39 -9.52
N ASP A 53 -36.45 6.55 -10.84
CA ASP A 53 -37.59 6.63 -11.75
C ASP A 53 -38.13 5.24 -12.06
N ILE A 54 -39.15 4.82 -11.30
CA ILE A 54 -39.86 3.55 -11.45
C ILE A 54 -40.56 3.44 -12.84
N ARG A 55 -40.70 4.54 -13.57
CA ARG A 55 -41.34 4.56 -14.91
C ARG A 55 -40.44 4.01 -16.02
N GLN A 56 -39.14 3.83 -15.76
CA GLN A 56 -38.23 3.14 -16.68
C GLN A 56 -38.16 1.62 -16.47
N ARG A 57 -38.92 1.05 -15.52
CA ARG A 57 -39.03 -0.40 -15.41
C ARG A 57 -39.80 -0.94 -16.61
N LEU A 58 -39.07 -1.45 -17.60
CA LEU A 58 -39.62 -2.36 -18.59
C LEU A 58 -40.41 -3.45 -17.88
N ARG A 59 -41.56 -3.85 -18.44
CA ARG A 59 -42.35 -4.98 -17.91
C ARG A 59 -41.41 -6.15 -17.66
N THR A 60 -41.50 -6.72 -16.46
CA THR A 60 -40.77 -7.95 -16.12
C THR A 60 -41.08 -9.00 -17.18
N ALA A 61 -40.05 -9.54 -17.82
CA ALA A 61 -40.21 -10.57 -18.83
C ALA A 61 -40.99 -11.76 -18.22
N PRO A 62 -41.90 -12.39 -18.97
CA PRO A 62 -42.53 -13.63 -18.53
C PRO A 62 -41.46 -14.65 -18.12
N PRO A 63 -41.70 -15.47 -17.08
CA PRO A 63 -40.77 -16.51 -16.72
C PRO A 63 -40.50 -17.37 -17.97
N PRO A 64 -39.23 -17.64 -18.31
CA PRO A 64 -38.91 -18.44 -19.46
C PRO A 64 -39.62 -19.80 -19.30
N ALA A 65 -40.29 -20.25 -20.37
CA ALA A 65 -40.65 -21.67 -20.52
C ALA A 65 -39.42 -22.51 -20.17
N PRO A 66 -39.54 -23.71 -19.55
CA PRO A 66 -38.40 -24.46 -19.07
C PRO A 66 -37.37 -24.64 -20.20
N GLN A 67 -36.38 -23.75 -20.21
CA GLN A 67 -35.24 -23.85 -21.08
C GLN A 67 -34.43 -24.94 -20.43
N ILE A 68 -34.33 -26.08 -21.10
CA ILE A 68 -33.29 -27.04 -20.81
C ILE A 68 -32.01 -26.21 -20.89
N ASN A 69 -31.38 -25.95 -19.74
CA ASN A 69 -30.08 -25.31 -19.67
C ASN A 69 -29.09 -26.28 -20.32
N VAL A 70 -29.04 -26.27 -21.66
CA VAL A 70 -27.92 -26.80 -22.39
C VAL A 70 -26.84 -25.74 -22.23
N ALA A 71 -26.16 -25.78 -21.09
CA ALA A 71 -24.82 -25.22 -21.04
C ALA A 71 -24.11 -25.71 -22.31
N PRO A 72 -23.49 -24.83 -23.12
CA PRO A 72 -22.64 -25.29 -24.20
C PRO A 72 -21.69 -26.27 -23.56
N GLN A 73 -21.89 -27.56 -23.86
CA GLN A 73 -21.02 -28.61 -23.37
C GLN A 73 -19.72 -28.30 -24.09
N LEU A 74 -18.82 -27.59 -23.41
CA LEU A 74 -17.46 -27.41 -23.87
C LEU A 74 -16.98 -28.84 -24.11
N SER A 75 -16.79 -29.16 -25.38
CA SER A 75 -16.25 -30.45 -25.77
C SER A 75 -15.00 -30.66 -24.93
N PRO A 76 -14.86 -31.81 -24.22
CA PRO A 76 -13.72 -32.06 -23.34
C PRO A 76 -12.34 -32.03 -24.05
N PHE A 77 -12.27 -31.72 -25.35
CA PHE A 77 -11.10 -31.80 -26.20
C PHE A 77 -11.01 -30.71 -27.28
N ASP A 78 -11.40 -29.46 -26.99
CA ASP A 78 -11.02 -28.36 -27.88
C ASP A 78 -9.53 -28.03 -27.67
N GLN A 79 -8.65 -28.84 -28.27
CA GLN A 79 -7.17 -28.70 -28.24
C GLN A 79 -6.70 -27.27 -28.55
N LYS A 80 -7.48 -26.54 -29.35
CA LYS A 80 -7.25 -25.13 -29.67
C LYS A 80 -7.39 -24.20 -28.46
N ILE A 81 -8.36 -24.45 -27.58
CA ILE A 81 -8.57 -23.68 -26.35
C ILE A 81 -7.42 -23.94 -25.36
N GLU A 82 -6.98 -25.20 -25.22
CA GLU A 82 -5.82 -25.53 -24.38
C GLU A 82 -4.54 -24.86 -24.88
N GLN A 83 -4.32 -24.82 -26.19
CA GLN A 83 -3.18 -24.11 -26.79
C GLN A 83 -3.22 -22.61 -26.48
N ILE A 84 -4.38 -21.97 -26.63
CA ILE A 84 -4.55 -20.53 -26.34
C ILE A 84 -4.30 -20.25 -24.85
N LEU A 85 -4.80 -21.09 -23.94
CA LEU A 85 -4.57 -20.97 -22.50
C LEU A 85 -3.09 -21.13 -22.13
N LEU A 86 -2.40 -22.07 -22.78
CA LEU A 86 -0.97 -22.29 -22.55
C LEU A 86 -0.14 -21.11 -23.08
N GLU A 87 -0.48 -20.58 -24.25
CA GLU A 87 0.19 -19.44 -24.87
C GLU A 87 0.00 -18.17 -24.03
N THR A 88 -1.22 -17.88 -23.59
CA THR A 88 -1.50 -16.75 -22.69
C THR A 88 -0.73 -16.88 -21.38
N GLN A 89 -0.67 -18.06 -20.77
CA GLN A 89 0.13 -18.26 -19.56
C GLN A 89 1.63 -18.01 -19.80
N LYS A 90 2.17 -18.45 -20.95
CA LYS A 90 3.57 -18.21 -21.32
C LYS A 90 3.85 -16.73 -21.54
N ALA A 91 2.95 -16.03 -22.23
CA ALA A 91 3.06 -14.60 -22.49
C ALA A 91 3.09 -13.79 -21.19
N LEU A 92 2.17 -14.07 -20.25
CA LEU A 92 2.15 -13.41 -18.95
C LEU A 92 3.45 -13.62 -18.16
N LYS A 93 3.98 -14.85 -18.15
CA LYS A 93 5.26 -15.17 -17.50
C LYS A 93 6.44 -14.46 -18.17
N ALA A 94 6.40 -14.30 -19.50
CA ALA A 94 7.46 -13.60 -20.24
C ALA A 94 7.43 -12.10 -19.95
N GLU A 95 6.24 -11.50 -19.91
CA GLU A 95 6.04 -10.09 -19.56
C GLU A 95 6.49 -9.79 -18.13
N GLU A 96 6.11 -10.64 -17.17
CA GLU A 96 6.55 -10.52 -15.77
C GLU A 96 8.08 -10.57 -15.66
N LYS A 97 8.72 -11.53 -16.34
CA LYS A 97 10.19 -11.64 -16.37
C LYS A 97 10.84 -10.40 -16.99
N ALA A 98 10.31 -9.90 -18.10
CA ALA A 98 10.83 -8.71 -18.77
C ALA A 98 10.74 -7.48 -17.85
N TYR A 99 9.63 -7.33 -17.13
CA TYR A 99 9.43 -6.27 -16.15
C TYR A 99 10.45 -6.30 -15.01
N TYR A 100 10.72 -7.49 -14.44
CA TYR A 100 11.74 -7.62 -13.40
C TYR A 100 13.16 -7.41 -13.92
N LEU A 101 13.43 -7.80 -15.15
CA LEU A 101 14.73 -7.58 -15.79
C LEU A 101 14.99 -6.08 -16.00
N GLU A 102 14.01 -5.33 -16.48
CA GLU A 102 14.11 -3.87 -16.62
C GLU A 102 14.34 -3.18 -15.26
N LYS A 103 13.64 -3.62 -14.21
CA LYS A 103 13.87 -3.14 -12.84
C LYS A 103 15.29 -3.42 -12.35
N ALA A 104 15.82 -4.61 -12.63
CA ALA A 104 17.19 -4.97 -12.26
C ALA A 104 18.22 -4.08 -12.96
N GLN A 105 18.05 -3.84 -14.27
CA GLN A 105 18.90 -2.93 -15.04
C GLN A 105 18.87 -1.51 -14.47
N LYS A 106 17.69 -0.95 -14.22
CA LYS A 106 17.55 0.37 -13.57
C LYS A 106 18.25 0.44 -12.21
N ARG A 107 18.17 -0.63 -11.43
CA ARG A 107 18.86 -0.71 -10.13
C ARG A 107 20.38 -0.71 -10.31
N GLU A 108 20.89 -1.43 -11.29
CA GLU A 108 22.33 -1.46 -11.61
C GLU A 108 22.84 -0.07 -12.05
N GLU A 109 22.07 0.63 -12.89
CA GLU A 109 22.39 2.00 -13.32
C GLU A 109 22.48 2.97 -12.12
N ILE A 110 21.51 2.91 -11.21
CA ILE A 110 21.52 3.73 -9.98
C ILE A 110 22.74 3.41 -9.12
N LEU A 111 23.05 2.12 -8.93
CA LEU A 111 24.21 1.71 -8.16
C LEU A 111 25.53 2.16 -8.81
N ALA A 112 25.63 2.09 -10.13
CA ALA A 112 26.79 2.57 -10.87
C ALA A 112 26.97 4.09 -10.68
N LEU A 113 25.88 4.87 -10.81
CA LEU A 113 25.89 6.31 -10.55
C LEU A 113 26.33 6.65 -9.12
N LEU A 114 25.83 5.93 -8.12
CA LEU A 114 26.22 6.18 -6.72
C LEU A 114 27.69 5.85 -6.46
N ARG A 115 28.23 4.80 -7.12
CA ARG A 115 29.65 4.45 -7.05
C ARG A 115 30.51 5.56 -7.64
N THR A 116 30.18 6.06 -8.83
CA THR A 116 30.93 7.15 -9.46
C THR A 116 30.88 8.44 -8.63
N GLN A 117 29.70 8.82 -8.12
CA GLN A 117 29.56 9.96 -7.22
C GLN A 117 30.40 9.82 -5.95
N ARG A 118 30.46 8.61 -5.37
CA ARG A 118 31.29 8.33 -4.20
C ARG A 118 32.78 8.48 -4.52
N GLU A 119 33.24 7.95 -5.65
CA GLU A 119 34.62 8.09 -6.09
C GLU A 119 35.01 9.55 -6.34
N GLU A 120 34.12 10.33 -6.96
CA GLU A 120 34.33 11.77 -7.14
C GLU A 120 34.42 12.52 -5.81
N ARG A 121 33.55 12.17 -4.84
CA ARG A 121 33.61 12.75 -3.49
C ARG A 121 34.95 12.43 -2.83
N LEU A 122 35.38 11.17 -2.87
CA LEU A 122 36.66 10.74 -2.30
C LEU A 122 37.84 11.47 -2.94
N LYS A 123 37.84 11.64 -4.27
CA LYS A 123 38.87 12.42 -4.98
C LYS A 123 38.90 13.88 -4.51
N LYS A 124 37.73 14.52 -4.38
CA LYS A 124 37.64 15.90 -3.87
C LYS A 124 38.14 15.99 -2.44
N GLU A 125 37.67 15.11 -1.55
CA GLU A 125 38.13 15.04 -0.17
C GLU A 125 39.65 14.84 -0.06
N GLN A 126 40.23 13.98 -0.90
CA GLN A 126 41.68 13.76 -0.95
C GLN A 126 42.45 15.05 -1.28
N VAL A 127 41.96 15.86 -2.23
CA VAL A 127 42.55 17.17 -2.55
C VAL A 127 42.37 18.16 -1.39
N PHE A 128 41.18 18.20 -0.77
CA PHE A 128 40.89 19.09 0.36
C PHE A 128 41.67 18.73 1.62
N LEU A 129 41.95 17.45 1.89
CA LEU A 129 42.77 17.02 3.03
C LEU A 129 44.16 17.66 3.00
N ASN A 130 44.74 17.80 1.81
CA ASN A 130 46.06 18.42 1.62
C ASN A 130 46.04 19.95 1.82
N HIS A 131 44.86 20.59 1.68
CA HIS A 131 44.68 22.04 1.74
C HIS A 131 43.89 22.49 2.98
N ARG A 132 43.54 21.56 3.89
CA ARG A 132 42.80 21.91 5.10
C ARG A 132 43.68 22.76 6.00
N PRO A 133 43.27 24.00 6.35
CA PRO A 133 43.98 24.76 7.36
C PRO A 133 43.98 23.94 8.65
N LYS A 134 45.17 23.79 9.26
CA LYS A 134 45.34 23.18 10.59
C LYS A 134 44.71 24.12 11.62
N ILE A 135 43.38 24.17 11.68
CA ILE A 135 42.68 24.77 12.80
C ILE A 135 43.05 23.90 13.99
N THR A 136 43.75 24.50 14.94
CA THR A 136 44.28 23.89 16.15
C THR A 136 43.27 22.90 16.74
N ALA A 137 43.68 21.64 16.82
CA ALA A 137 42.85 20.53 17.25
C ALA A 137 42.42 20.71 18.71
N GLN A 138 41.27 21.35 18.91
CA GLN A 138 40.63 21.44 20.21
C GLN A 138 39.10 21.38 20.08
N LYS A 139 38.59 20.31 19.44
CA LYS A 139 37.31 19.68 19.82
C LYS A 139 37.08 18.37 19.06
N LEU A 140 37.10 17.29 19.84
CA LEU A 140 36.27 16.08 19.75
C LEU A 140 36.46 15.15 18.52
N ARG A 141 37.13 14.02 18.75
CA ARG A 141 36.58 12.70 18.41
C ARG A 141 36.88 11.73 19.57
N PRO A 142 35.89 11.01 20.11
CA PRO A 142 36.19 9.88 21.00
C PRO A 142 36.91 8.81 20.17
N SER A 143 37.99 8.28 20.73
CA SER A 143 38.64 7.05 20.26
C SER A 143 37.58 5.95 20.11
N ARG A 144 37.67 5.17 19.02
CA ARG A 144 36.80 4.00 18.78
C ARG A 144 36.67 3.19 20.07
N THR A 145 35.45 2.96 20.50
CA THR A 145 35.19 2.16 21.70
C THR A 145 35.52 0.70 21.41
N ILE A 146 35.98 -0.05 22.41
CA ILE A 146 36.38 -1.46 22.28
C ILE A 146 35.28 -2.31 21.61
N SER A 147 34.01 -1.99 21.88
CA SER A 147 32.84 -2.61 21.22
C SER A 147 32.83 -2.47 19.69
N GLU A 148 33.27 -1.34 19.13
CA GLU A 148 33.31 -1.16 17.67
C GLU A 148 34.42 -2.02 17.02
N ILE A 149 35.43 -2.43 17.80
CA ILE A 149 36.52 -3.30 17.34
C ILE A 149 36.05 -4.76 17.32
N GLU A 150 35.32 -5.17 18.36
CA GLU A 150 34.73 -6.52 18.46
C GLU A 150 33.70 -6.76 17.34
N ASP A 151 32.86 -5.77 17.04
CA ASP A 151 31.87 -5.87 15.96
C ASP A 151 32.54 -6.04 14.58
N LEU A 152 33.67 -5.35 14.34
CA LEU A 152 34.42 -5.50 13.09
C LEU A 152 35.11 -6.86 12.97
N GLU A 153 35.55 -7.42 14.09
CA GLU A 153 36.16 -8.75 14.14
C GLU A 153 35.14 -9.85 13.89
N ALA A 154 33.94 -9.73 14.47
CA ALA A 154 32.82 -10.65 14.23
C ALA A 154 32.36 -10.65 12.76
N VAL A 155 32.25 -9.47 12.14
CA VAL A 155 31.91 -9.33 10.71
C VAL A 155 32.99 -9.95 9.83
N LYS A 156 34.26 -9.81 10.20
CA LYS A 156 35.38 -10.39 9.47
C LYS A 156 35.43 -11.92 9.61
N ALA A 157 35.10 -12.46 10.77
CA ALA A 157 35.04 -13.90 11.01
C ALA A 157 33.93 -14.58 10.18
N LEU A 158 32.76 -13.95 10.07
CA LEU A 158 31.66 -14.42 9.22
C LEU A 158 32.03 -14.44 7.73
N ALA A 159 32.77 -13.43 7.27
CA ALA A 159 33.21 -13.35 5.87
C ALA A 159 34.29 -14.38 5.47
N MET A 160 34.87 -15.11 6.44
CA MET A 160 35.87 -16.16 6.23
C MET A 160 35.29 -17.58 6.26
N LEU A 161 33.97 -17.71 6.45
CA LEU A 161 33.25 -18.99 6.51
C LEU A 161 32.50 -19.34 5.21
N ASP A 162 32.54 -18.44 4.22
CA ASP A 162 32.14 -18.67 2.83
C ASP A 162 33.36 -19.00 1.96
#